data_AF-A0A2G8JFV3-F1
#
_entry.id   AF-A0A2G8JFV3-F1
#
_cell.length_a   1.000
_cell.length_b   1.000
_cell.length_c   1.000
_cell.angle_alpha   90.00
_cell.angle_beta   90.00
_cell.angle_gamma   90.00
#
_symmetry.space_group_name_H-M   'P 1'
#
loop_
_entity.id
_entity.type
_entity.pdbx_description
1 polymer ?
#
loop_
_entity_poly.entity_id
_entity_poly.type
_entity_poly.pdbx_seq_one_letter_code
_entity_poly.pdbx_strand_id
1 'polypeptide(L)'
;MFGTPSTITTDRGAQFESALFKQLTLLLGSKRIRTTAYHPAANGLVERFHRHLKSSLKARNNIQWTETLPMILLSIRTTLKEDIGCSAAELVFGTTLRLPCQLVTASSDESSLDPFEYADRLKRSMAKLVPTQTRTNTRPSQQTKALSTCTHVWIRDDTDTDLGSHDSIA
;
A
#
# COMPACT_ATOMS: atom_id res chain seq x y z
N MET A 1 19.55 -9.67 -8.25
CA MET A 1 20.35 -9.27 -9.43
C MET A 1 20.14 -7.78 -9.66
N PHE A 2 21.20 -6.97 -9.76
CA PHE A 2 21.08 -5.55 -10.10
C PHE A 2 21.49 -5.38 -11.56
N GLY A 3 20.73 -4.62 -12.33
CA GLY A 3 20.96 -4.41 -13.75
C GLY A 3 20.30 -3.14 -14.25
N THR A 4 20.64 -2.75 -15.47
CA THR A 4 20.10 -1.55 -16.11
C THR A 4 18.74 -1.85 -16.73
N PRO A 5 17.68 -1.08 -16.44
CA PRO A 5 16.37 -1.31 -17.04
C PRO A 5 16.41 -1.04 -18.54
N SER A 6 15.77 -1.90 -19.33
CA SER A 6 15.60 -1.67 -20.77
C SER A 6 14.63 -0.52 -21.06
N THR A 7 13.67 -0.28 -20.17
CA THR A 7 12.64 0.76 -20.29
C THR A 7 12.39 1.42 -18.95
N ILE A 8 12.29 2.76 -18.95
CA ILE A 8 11.98 3.57 -17.75
C ILE A 8 10.72 4.39 -18.06
N THR A 9 9.67 4.17 -17.26
CA THR A 9 8.45 4.95 -17.33
C THR A 9 8.49 6.07 -16.28
N THR A 10 8.35 7.33 -16.70
CA THR A 10 8.31 8.49 -15.81
C THR A 10 7.06 9.31 -16.04
N ASP A 11 6.68 10.11 -15.06
CA ASP A 11 5.77 11.23 -15.29
C ASP A 11 6.46 12.37 -16.07
N ARG A 12 5.74 13.48 -16.21
CA ARG A 12 6.21 14.70 -16.88
C ARG A 12 6.84 15.71 -15.91
N GLY A 13 7.29 15.26 -14.74
CA GLY A 13 8.00 16.11 -13.79
C GLY A 13 9.28 16.69 -14.39
N ALA A 14 9.59 17.95 -14.08
CA ALA A 14 10.72 18.67 -14.67
C ALA A 14 12.07 17.94 -14.52
N GLN A 15 12.28 17.24 -13.40
CA GLN A 15 13.48 16.43 -13.16
C GLN A 15 13.69 15.34 -14.23
N PHE A 16 12.61 14.70 -14.67
CA PHE A 16 12.66 13.66 -15.69
C PHE A 16 12.67 14.24 -17.11
N GLU A 17 12.19 15.47 -17.31
CA GLU A 17 12.29 16.17 -18.59
C GLU A 17 13.62 16.89 -18.85
N SER A 18 14.50 16.95 -17.85
CA SER A 18 15.80 17.60 -17.98
C SER A 18 16.67 16.99 -19.08
N ALA A 19 17.50 17.82 -19.71
CA ALA A 19 18.49 17.37 -20.69
C ALA A 19 19.44 16.33 -20.08
N LEU A 20 19.79 16.49 -18.81
CA LEU A 20 20.61 15.56 -18.04
C LEU A 20 19.96 14.16 -17.99
N PHE A 21 18.68 14.08 -17.61
CA PHE A 21 17.99 12.79 -17.54
C PHE A 21 17.90 12.11 -18.91
N LYS A 22 17.67 12.90 -19.97
CA LYS A 22 17.68 12.37 -21.35
C LYS A 22 19.04 11.75 -21.70
N GLN A 23 20.15 12.46 -21.46
CA GLN A 23 21.49 11.93 -21.74
C GLN A 23 21.81 10.69 -20.89
N LEU A 24 21.41 10.67 -19.63
CA LEU A 24 21.58 9.51 -18.76
C LEU A 24 20.83 8.28 -19.32
N THR A 25 19.57 8.45 -19.74
CA THR A 25 18.81 7.32 -20.32
C THR A 25 19.43 6.79 -21.61
N LEU A 26 20.01 7.67 -22.43
CA LEU A 26 20.73 7.27 -23.64
C LEU A 26 22.02 6.50 -23.32
N LEU A 27 22.80 6.98 -22.35
CA LEU A 27 24.01 6.31 -21.89
C LEU A 27 23.73 4.91 -21.31
N LEU A 28 22.63 4.78 -20.57
CA LEU A 28 22.18 3.51 -20.01
C LEU A 28 21.57 2.57 -21.07
N GLY A 29 21.33 3.04 -22.30
CA GLY A 29 20.61 2.29 -23.33
C GLY A 29 19.13 2.05 -22.99
N SER A 30 18.58 2.82 -22.06
CA SER A 30 17.21 2.66 -21.57
C SER A 30 16.22 3.48 -22.42
N LYS A 31 15.14 2.86 -22.87
CA LYS A 31 14.03 3.56 -23.51
C LYS A 31 13.21 4.32 -22.47
N ARG A 32 13.04 5.63 -22.64
CA ARG A 32 12.19 6.44 -21.76
C ARG A 32 10.75 6.50 -22.29
N ILE A 33 9.77 6.17 -21.44
CA ILE A 33 8.34 6.31 -21.70
C ILE A 33 7.76 7.37 -20.76
N ARG A 34 6.91 8.25 -21.28
CA ARG A 34 6.24 9.30 -20.49
C ARG A 34 4.80 8.93 -20.25
N THR A 35 4.33 9.04 -19.01
CA THR A 35 2.89 8.95 -18.74
C THR A 35 2.17 10.20 -19.26
N THR A 36 0.94 10.02 -19.73
CA THR A 36 0.05 11.15 -20.02
C THR A 36 -0.59 11.61 -18.71
N ALA A 37 -0.99 12.89 -18.64
CA ALA A 37 -1.52 13.52 -17.41
C ALA A 37 -2.77 12.84 -16.82
N TYR A 38 -3.37 11.89 -17.54
CA TYR A 38 -4.59 11.19 -17.16
C TYR A 38 -4.49 9.66 -17.30
N HIS A 39 -3.28 9.09 -17.14
CA HIS A 39 -3.11 7.64 -17.14
C HIS A 39 -2.75 7.09 -15.76
N PRO A 40 -3.74 7.01 -14.82
CA PRO A 40 -3.53 6.57 -13.44
C PRO A 40 -3.03 5.12 -13.35
N ALA A 41 -3.19 4.30 -14.39
CA ALA A 41 -2.67 2.94 -14.40
C ALA A 41 -1.13 2.89 -14.48
N ALA A 42 -0.49 3.75 -15.30
CA ALA A 42 0.97 3.72 -15.48
C ALA A 42 1.73 4.18 -14.24
N ASN A 43 1.18 5.15 -13.50
CA ASN A 43 1.81 5.64 -12.26
C ASN A 43 1.21 5.01 -10.99
N GLY A 44 0.06 4.33 -11.10
CA GLY A 44 -0.70 3.83 -9.97
C GLY A 44 0.05 2.81 -9.13
N LEU A 45 0.95 2.00 -9.71
CA LEU A 45 1.79 1.07 -8.96
C LEU A 45 2.78 1.82 -8.05
N VAL A 46 3.42 2.86 -8.57
CA VAL A 46 4.35 3.71 -7.82
C VAL A 46 3.61 4.51 -6.75
N GLU A 47 2.43 5.04 -7.06
CA GLU A 47 1.59 5.75 -6.09
C GLU A 47 1.07 4.83 -4.97
N ARG A 48 0.64 3.61 -5.30
CA ARG A 48 0.28 2.58 -4.30
C ARG A 48 1.46 2.26 -3.40
N PHE A 49 2.65 2.08 -3.97
CA PHE A 49 3.87 1.86 -3.22
C PHE A 49 4.21 3.04 -2.30
N HIS A 50 4.14 4.28 -2.81
CA HIS A 50 4.37 5.49 -2.01
C HIS A 50 3.37 5.62 -0.86
N ARG A 51 2.10 5.28 -1.07
CA ARG A 51 1.09 5.28 -0.02
C ARG A 51 1.42 4.26 1.07
N HIS A 52 1.79 3.04 0.69
CA HIS A 52 2.22 2.02 1.65
C HIS A 52 3.44 2.48 2.43
N LEU A 53 4.49 2.96 1.75
CA LEU A 53 5.72 3.47 2.37
C LEU A 53 5.43 4.60 3.38
N LYS A 54 4.61 5.58 3.00
CA LYS A 54 4.21 6.68 3.88
C LYS A 54 3.45 6.18 5.11
N SER A 55 2.55 5.21 4.95
CA SER A 55 1.82 4.62 6.08
C SER A 55 2.77 3.90 7.04
N SER A 56 3.72 3.10 6.53
CA SER A 56 4.72 2.41 7.35
C SER A 56 5.64 3.38 8.10
N LEU A 57 6.02 4.49 7.46
CA LEU A 57 6.79 5.56 8.10
C LEU A 57 6.00 6.25 9.22
N LYS A 58 4.74 6.62 8.96
CA LYS A 58 3.86 7.25 9.96
C LYS A 58 3.63 6.36 11.18
N ALA A 59 3.45 5.06 10.97
CA ALA A 59 3.23 4.11 12.07
C ALA A 59 4.40 4.04 13.06
N ARG A 60 5.63 4.34 12.61
CA ARG A 60 6.83 4.33 13.47
C ARG A 60 7.06 5.65 14.24
N ASN A 61 6.32 6.71 13.92
CA ASN A 61 6.37 8.03 14.58
C ASN A 61 7.81 8.52 14.93
N ASN A 62 8.78 8.29 14.02
CA ASN A 62 10.19 8.56 14.29
C ASN A 62 10.65 9.89 13.67
N ILE A 63 11.33 10.72 14.47
CA ILE A 63 11.95 11.99 14.07
C ILE A 63 13.07 11.75 13.04
N GLN A 64 13.77 10.62 13.12
CA GLN A 64 14.85 10.20 12.21
C GLN A 64 14.38 9.13 11.20
N TRP A 65 13.44 9.51 10.34
CA TRP A 65 12.81 8.58 9.39
C TRP A 65 13.81 7.93 8.42
N THR A 66 14.90 8.62 8.07
CA THR A 66 15.97 8.16 7.17
C THR A 66 16.70 6.93 7.72
N GLU A 67 16.98 6.88 9.03
CA GLU A 67 17.62 5.73 9.67
C GLU A 67 16.72 4.49 9.68
N THR A 68 15.41 4.71 9.78
CA THR A 68 14.44 3.61 9.78
C THR A 68 14.07 3.10 8.38
N LEU A 69 14.39 3.89 7.34
CA LEU A 69 13.98 3.63 5.96
C LEU A 69 14.48 2.27 5.42
N PRO A 70 15.74 1.84 5.62
CA PRO A 70 16.21 0.55 5.14
C PRO A 70 15.40 -0.62 5.70
N MET A 71 15.06 -0.57 6.99
CA MET A 71 14.25 -1.60 7.66
C MET A 71 12.80 -1.63 7.14
N ILE A 72 12.21 -0.47 6.86
CA ILE A 72 10.86 -0.40 6.27
C ILE A 72 10.88 -0.97 4.86
N LEU A 73 11.83 -0.57 4.03
CA LEU A 73 11.94 -1.07 2.67
C LEU A 73 12.22 -2.57 2.63
N LEU A 74 13.02 -3.10 3.56
CA LEU A 74 13.21 -4.53 3.72
C LEU A 74 11.89 -5.23 4.02
N SER A 75 11.14 -4.76 5.02
CA SER A 75 9.82 -5.30 5.38
C SER A 75 8.86 -5.27 4.19
N ILE A 76 8.77 -4.16 3.46
CA ILE A 76 7.89 -4.07 2.28
C ILE A 76 8.30 -5.06 1.19
N ARG A 77 9.61 -5.29 0.98
CA ARG A 77 10.09 -6.23 -0.04
C ARG A 77 9.84 -7.69 0.32
N THR A 78 9.86 -8.02 1.61
CA THR A 78 9.74 -9.41 2.10
C THR A 78 8.32 -9.75 2.56
N THR A 79 7.41 -8.78 2.60
CA THR A 79 6.00 -9.01 2.91
C THR A 79 5.33 -9.74 1.74
N LEU A 80 4.63 -10.83 2.06
CA LEU A 80 3.84 -11.58 1.10
C LEU A 80 2.68 -10.71 0.60
N LYS A 81 2.51 -10.61 -0.71
CA LYS A 81 1.36 -9.94 -1.31
C LYS A 81 0.31 -10.98 -1.65
N GLU A 82 -0.84 -10.91 -0.97
CA GLU A 82 -1.94 -11.86 -1.13
C GLU A 82 -2.40 -11.99 -2.59
N ASP A 83 -2.50 -10.86 -3.30
CA ASP A 83 -2.92 -10.82 -4.72
C ASP A 83 -2.12 -11.75 -5.64
N ILE A 84 -0.84 -11.98 -5.33
CA ILE A 84 0.11 -12.74 -6.18
C ILE A 84 0.74 -13.94 -5.46
N GLY A 85 0.43 -14.16 -4.18
CA GLY A 85 0.97 -15.25 -3.37
C GLY A 85 2.48 -15.19 -3.09
N CYS A 86 3.18 -14.12 -3.50
CA CYS A 86 4.63 -13.99 -3.41
C CYS A 86 5.05 -12.61 -2.91
N SER A 87 6.24 -12.51 -2.31
CA SER A 87 6.89 -11.25 -1.98
C SER A 87 7.71 -10.69 -3.16
N ALA A 88 7.99 -9.39 -3.14
CA ALA A 88 8.82 -8.77 -4.17
C ALA A 88 10.26 -9.30 -4.14
N ALA A 89 10.77 -9.65 -2.96
CA ALA A 89 12.08 -10.26 -2.80
C ALA A 89 12.15 -11.65 -3.46
N GLU A 90 11.14 -12.50 -3.24
CA GLU A 90 11.08 -13.82 -3.87
C GLU A 90 11.02 -13.72 -5.40
N LEU A 91 10.24 -12.77 -5.94
CA LEU A 91 10.18 -12.56 -7.39
C LEU A 91 11.53 -12.14 -7.99
N VAL A 92 12.36 -11.41 -7.23
CA VAL A 92 13.66 -10.90 -7.71
C VAL A 92 14.78 -11.93 -7.52
N PHE A 93 14.74 -12.72 -6.46
CA PHE A 93 15.83 -13.63 -6.07
C PHE A 93 15.50 -15.11 -6.26
N GLY A 94 14.25 -15.45 -6.58
CA GLY A 94 13.75 -16.82 -6.71
C GLY A 94 13.65 -17.59 -5.38
N THR A 95 13.96 -16.94 -4.25
CA THR A 95 13.96 -17.56 -2.91
C THR A 95 13.56 -16.55 -1.84
N THR A 96 13.08 -17.05 -0.69
CA THR A 96 12.80 -16.22 0.50
C THR A 96 14.10 -15.66 1.08
N LEU A 97 14.13 -14.36 1.36
CA LEU A 97 15.28 -13.75 2.04
C LEU A 97 15.30 -14.13 3.53
N ARG A 98 16.49 -14.48 4.03
CA ARG A 98 16.73 -14.62 5.47
C ARG A 98 16.88 -13.24 6.10
N LEU A 99 16.01 -12.90 7.05
CA LEU A 99 15.95 -11.58 7.67
C LEU A 99 16.90 -11.48 8.87
N PRO A 100 17.45 -10.29 9.18
CA PRO A 100 18.26 -10.09 10.38
C PRO A 100 17.57 -10.53 11.68
N CYS A 101 16.25 -10.35 11.80
CA CYS A 101 15.49 -10.82 12.97
C CYS A 101 15.46 -12.35 13.13
N GLN A 102 15.72 -13.11 12.06
CA GLN A 102 15.84 -14.58 12.11
C GLN A 102 17.28 -15.03 12.41
N LEU A 103 18.25 -14.11 12.33
CA LEU A 103 19.66 -14.36 12.64
C LEU A 103 20.01 -13.97 14.07
N VAL A 104 19.34 -12.95 14.61
CA VAL A 104 19.32 -12.65 16.04
C VAL A 104 18.41 -13.68 16.69
N THR A 105 18.89 -14.93 16.77
CA THR A 105 18.35 -15.90 17.71
C THR A 105 18.36 -15.25 19.07
N ALA A 106 17.19 -15.19 19.73
CA ALA A 106 17.12 -14.97 21.16
C ALA A 106 18.22 -15.84 21.78
N SER A 107 19.15 -15.22 22.49
CA SER A 107 20.03 -15.95 23.39
C SER A 107 19.13 -16.93 24.14
N SER A 108 19.52 -18.20 24.20
CA SER A 108 18.79 -19.26 24.90
C SER A 108 18.57 -19.00 26.40
N ASP A 109 18.85 -17.79 26.88
CA ASP A 109 18.08 -17.16 27.95
C ASP A 109 16.64 -16.87 27.46
N GLU A 110 15.91 -17.90 27.07
CA GLU A 110 14.48 -18.02 27.38
C GLU A 110 14.37 -18.07 28.92
N SER A 111 14.78 -16.97 29.58
CA SER A 111 14.36 -16.67 30.92
C SER A 111 12.88 -16.50 30.80
N SER A 112 12.14 -17.57 31.12
CA SER A 112 10.72 -17.62 31.37
C SER A 112 10.16 -16.21 31.55
N LEU A 113 9.63 -15.60 30.48
CA LEU A 113 8.91 -14.35 30.63
C LEU A 113 7.71 -14.73 31.49
N ASP A 114 7.80 -14.45 32.78
CA ASP A 114 6.75 -14.75 33.75
C ASP A 114 5.45 -14.21 33.17
N PRO A 115 4.43 -15.05 32.94
CA PRO A 115 3.15 -14.60 32.39
C PRO A 115 2.57 -13.40 33.15
N PHE A 116 2.88 -13.28 34.44
CA PHE A 116 2.51 -12.13 35.25
C PHE A 116 3.25 -10.84 34.85
N GLU A 117 4.55 -10.91 34.59
CA GLU A 117 5.36 -9.78 34.12
C GLU A 117 4.89 -9.30 32.74
N TYR A 118 4.60 -10.24 31.82
CA TYR A 118 4.02 -9.91 30.53
C TYR A 118 2.66 -9.22 30.67
N ALA A 119 1.77 -9.78 31.49
CA ALA A 119 0.43 -9.23 31.71
C ALA A 119 0.48 -7.84 32.34
N ASP A 120 1.39 -7.61 33.29
CA ASP A 120 1.55 -6.30 33.93
C ASP A 120 2.15 -5.27 32.97
N ARG A 121 3.16 -5.67 32.17
CA ARG A 121 3.70 -4.83 31.09
C ARG A 121 2.64 -4.47 30.06
N LEU A 122 1.78 -5.42 29.69
CA LEU A 122 0.66 -5.21 28.77
C LEU A 122 -0.37 -4.24 29.37
N LYS A 123 -0.78 -4.43 30.62
CA LYS A 123 -1.69 -3.51 31.33
C LYS A 123 -1.14 -2.08 31.36
N ARG A 124 0.14 -1.90 31.71
CA ARG A 124 0.79 -0.58 31.72
C ARG A 124 0.87 0.04 30.32
N SER A 125 1.06 -0.77 29.28
CA SER A 125 1.06 -0.29 27.89
C SER A 125 -0.33 0.13 27.43
N MET A 126 -1.34 -0.69 27.71
CA MET A 126 -2.74 -0.40 27.38
C MET A 126 -3.27 0.83 28.12
N ALA A 127 -2.85 1.07 29.37
CA ALA A 127 -3.19 2.26 30.13
C ALA A 127 -2.67 3.57 29.52
N LYS A 128 -1.62 3.51 28.68
CA LYS A 128 -1.07 4.67 27.95
C LYS A 128 -1.80 4.94 26.64
N LEU A 129 -2.65 4.03 26.18
CA LEU A 129 -3.44 4.21 24.97
C LEU A 129 -4.65 5.07 25.30
N VAL A 130 -4.65 6.33 24.85
CA VAL A 130 -5.85 7.17 24.92
C VAL A 130 -6.75 6.78 23.74
N PRO A 131 -8.00 6.35 23.98
CA PRO A 131 -8.95 6.10 22.91
C PRO A 131 -9.10 7.37 22.08
N THR A 132 -8.65 7.33 20.83
CA THR A 132 -8.95 8.41 19.89
C THR A 132 -10.43 8.30 19.57
N GLN A 133 -11.23 9.31 19.88
CA GLN A 133 -12.65 9.30 19.53
C GLN A 133 -12.79 9.05 18.03
N THR A 134 -13.38 7.91 17.69
CA THR A 134 -13.78 7.61 16.32
C THR A 134 -14.78 8.69 15.92
N ARG A 135 -14.44 9.47 14.88
CA ARG A 135 -15.28 10.54 14.36
C ARG A 135 -16.71 10.02 14.23
N THR A 136 -17.63 10.56 15.04
CA THR A 136 -19.05 10.26 14.91
C THR A 136 -19.48 10.71 13.52
N ASN A 137 -19.84 9.75 12.67
CA ASN A 137 -20.37 10.06 11.35
C ASN A 137 -21.83 10.51 11.51
N THR A 138 -22.02 11.71 12.08
CA THR A 138 -23.31 12.40 12.11
C THR A 138 -23.54 13.10 10.77
N ARG A 139 -23.27 12.42 9.65
CA ARG A 139 -23.85 12.85 8.39
C ARG A 139 -25.30 12.36 8.44
N PRO A 140 -26.30 13.24 8.58
CA PRO A 140 -27.67 12.81 8.32
C PRO A 140 -27.67 12.18 6.94
N SER A 141 -28.29 11.00 6.81
CA SER A 141 -28.56 10.42 5.51
C SER A 141 -29.15 11.53 4.64
N GLN A 142 -28.45 11.93 3.58
CA GLN A 142 -29.03 12.84 2.59
C GLN A 142 -30.02 12.01 1.78
N GLN A 143 -31.17 11.73 2.39
CA GLN A 143 -32.31 11.17 1.71
C GLN A 143 -32.85 12.30 0.85
N THR A 144 -32.72 12.16 -0.48
CA THR A 144 -33.26 13.14 -1.41
C THR A 144 -34.78 13.22 -1.18
N LYS A 145 -35.33 14.43 -1.02
CA LYS A 145 -36.78 14.63 -0.81
C LYS A 145 -37.64 14.02 -1.92
N ALA A 146 -37.05 13.77 -3.10
CA ALA A 146 -37.69 13.06 -4.19
C ALA A 146 -38.07 11.61 -3.84
N LEU A 147 -37.36 10.94 -2.92
CA LEU A 147 -37.66 9.57 -2.48
C LEU A 147 -39.04 9.46 -1.81
N SER A 148 -39.52 10.52 -1.13
CA SER A 148 -40.84 10.47 -0.46
C SER A 148 -42.02 10.65 -1.42
N THR A 149 -41.76 11.00 -2.68
CA THR A 149 -42.78 11.17 -3.73
C THR A 149 -42.56 10.21 -4.91
N CYS A 150 -41.56 9.34 -4.81
CA CYS A 150 -41.21 8.41 -5.86
C CYS A 150 -42.16 7.21 -5.78
N THR A 151 -42.92 6.95 -6.85
CA THR A 151 -43.80 5.78 -6.95
C THR A 151 -43.04 4.52 -7.35
N HIS A 152 -41.89 4.66 -8.04
CA HIS A 152 -41.06 3.55 -8.51
C HIS A 152 -39.59 3.78 -8.16
N VAL A 153 -38.86 2.72 -7.84
CA VAL A 153 -37.43 2.74 -7.54
C VAL A 153 -36.76 1.65 -8.37
N TRP A 154 -35.67 1.99 -9.05
CA TRP A 154 -34.87 1.01 -9.78
C TRP A 154 -33.99 0.26 -8.80
N ILE A 155 -34.20 -1.05 -8.70
CA ILE A 155 -33.33 -1.95 -7.94
C ILE A 155 -32.27 -2.44 -8.90
N ARG A 156 -31.00 -2.26 -8.53
CA ARG A 156 -29.87 -2.81 -9.28
C ARG A 156 -29.76 -4.29 -8.94
N ASP A 157 -30.02 -5.13 -9.91
CA ASP A 157 -29.75 -6.56 -9.84
C ASP A 157 -28.32 -6.80 -10.36
N ASP A 158 -27.42 -7.25 -9.49
CA ASP A 158 -26.02 -7.56 -9.84
C ASP A 158 -25.85 -9.05 -10.21
N THR A 159 -26.94 -9.77 -10.52
CA THR A 159 -26.86 -11.13 -11.08
C THR A 159 -26.70 -11.07 -12.60
N ASP A 160 -25.45 -10.89 -13.04
CA ASP A 160 -25.13 -10.89 -14.47
C ASP A 160 -25.12 -12.33 -15.01
N THR A 161 -26.16 -12.69 -15.76
CA THR A 161 -26.03 -13.65 -16.86
C THR A 161 -26.83 -13.13 -18.04
N ASP A 162 -26.15 -12.32 -18.85
CA ASP A 162 -26.19 -12.32 -20.32
C ASP A 162 -27.52 -12.72 -20.99
N LEU A 163 -28.21 -11.73 -21.57
CA LEU A 163 -28.87 -11.70 -22.89
C LEU A 163 -30.12 -10.82 -22.91
N GLY A 164 -30.06 -9.76 -23.72
CA GLY A 164 -31.15 -9.34 -24.60
C GLY A 164 -32.42 -8.71 -23.98
N SER A 165 -32.60 -7.42 -24.28
CA SER A 165 -33.87 -6.77 -24.62
C SER A 165 -35.11 -7.09 -23.77
N HIS A 166 -35.59 -6.12 -22.97
CA HIS A 166 -36.81 -5.39 -23.29
C HIS A 166 -37.14 -4.38 -22.18
N ASP A 167 -37.44 -3.15 -22.60
CA ASP A 167 -38.27 -2.21 -21.85
C ASP A 167 -39.57 -2.89 -21.40
N SER A 168 -39.93 -2.78 -20.12
CA SER A 168 -41.32 -2.57 -19.72
C SER A 168 -41.43 -2.06 -18.28
N ILE A 169 -42.26 -1.02 -18.17
CA ILE A 169 -42.67 -0.32 -16.97
C ILE A 169 -43.71 -1.17 -16.23
N ALA A 170 -43.58 -1.24 -14.91
CA ALA A 170 -44.70 -1.47 -13.99
C ALA A 170 -44.44 -0.73 -12.68
#